data_AF-W2TRK2-F1
#
_entry.id   AF-W2TRK2-F1
#
_cell.length_a   1.000
_cell.length_b   1.000
_cell.length_c   1.000
_cell.angle_alpha   90.00
_cell.angle_beta   90.00
_cell.angle_gamma   90.00
#
_symmetry.space_group_name_H-M   'P 1'
#
loop_
_entity.id
_entity.type
_entity.pdbx_description
1 polymer ?
#
loop_
_entity_poly.entity_id
_entity_poly.type
_entity_poly.pdbx_seq_one_letter_code
_entity_poly.pdbx_strand_id
1 'polypeptide(L)'
;MVDVFLKSSSPTVASHTLVHSLSETQNECLFFVHVVKVLSIFLEFNSPPKEPTMYQWTTFFLMLPFCSLGELQEAVPACLENDEFTLNGSIRSQLYDRISKLQPSLKYDCDLELMGGFVFNEPKKNMEFLKYKKVLLFNVFGQNGANLERAIRLYTVYHRRAIKKLEKKEYFGCNYINADDKHQFICIFE
;
A
#
# COMPACT_ATOMS: atom_id res chain seq x y z
N MET A 1 8.83 44.73 14.15
CA MET A 1 9.69 45.40 13.16
C MET A 1 11.11 44.87 13.33
N VAL A 2 11.39 43.71 12.72
CA VAL A 2 12.73 43.24 12.33
C VAL A 2 12.48 42.33 11.12
N ASP A 3 12.77 42.86 9.94
CA ASP A 3 12.81 42.14 8.68
C ASP A 3 14.12 41.35 8.58
N VAL A 4 14.04 40.09 8.13
CA VAL A 4 15.16 39.42 7.46
C VAL A 4 14.61 38.68 6.24
N PHE A 5 14.76 39.34 5.10
CA PHE A 5 14.71 38.78 3.76
C PHE A 5 16.06 38.10 3.46
N LEU A 6 16.05 36.95 2.79
CA LEU A 6 17.06 36.41 1.85
C LEU A 6 16.63 34.97 1.51
N LYS A 7 16.66 34.42 0.29
CA LYS A 7 16.74 34.88 -1.09
C LYS A 7 16.50 33.62 -1.93
N SER A 8 15.70 33.74 -2.97
CA SER A 8 15.39 32.69 -3.94
C SER A 8 16.58 32.31 -4.82
N SER A 9 16.71 31.02 -5.16
CA SER A 9 17.42 30.56 -6.36
C SER A 9 16.90 29.21 -6.85
N SER A 10 16.14 29.25 -7.95
CA SER A 10 16.10 28.23 -9.02
C SER A 10 16.81 28.84 -10.24
N PRO A 11 17.16 28.11 -11.34
CA PRO A 11 16.71 26.79 -11.82
C PRO A 11 17.90 25.84 -12.19
N THR A 12 17.77 24.57 -12.60
CA THR A 12 17.32 24.11 -13.94
C THR A 12 17.44 22.57 -14.02
N VAL A 13 16.36 21.94 -14.49
CA VAL A 13 16.21 20.72 -15.32
C VAL A 13 17.36 19.70 -15.42
N ALA A 14 17.05 18.44 -15.05
CA ALA A 14 17.49 17.26 -15.78
C ALA A 14 16.36 16.20 -15.79
N SER A 15 15.84 15.93 -16.98
CA SER A 15 14.89 14.87 -17.30
C SER A 15 15.58 13.51 -17.40
N HIS A 16 14.76 12.45 -17.34
CA HIS A 16 15.06 11.02 -17.53
C HIS A 16 15.49 10.26 -16.27
N THR A 17 14.57 9.50 -15.68
CA THR A 17 14.61 8.02 -15.77
C THR A 17 13.20 7.48 -15.54
N LEU A 18 12.74 6.73 -16.54
CA LEU A 18 11.42 6.12 -16.67
C LEU A 18 11.44 4.77 -15.95
N VAL A 19 10.44 4.52 -15.11
CA VAL A 19 9.77 3.23 -14.81
C VAL A 19 10.70 2.03 -14.56
N HIS A 20 10.86 1.64 -13.30
CA HIS A 20 11.05 0.22 -12.92
C HIS A 20 10.81 0.02 -11.42
N SER A 21 9.55 -0.15 -11.04
CA SER A 21 9.18 -0.84 -9.80
C SER A 21 7.82 -1.50 -9.93
N LEU A 22 7.62 -2.18 -11.07
CA LEU A 22 6.64 -3.25 -11.18
C LEU A 22 7.26 -4.50 -10.55
N SER A 23 6.77 -4.84 -9.36
CA SER A 23 6.51 -6.21 -8.93
C SER A 23 7.65 -7.23 -9.09
N GLU A 24 8.51 -7.33 -8.08
CA GLU A 24 9.44 -8.47 -7.91
C GLU A 24 8.70 -9.83 -7.88
N THR A 25 7.41 -9.86 -7.53
CA THR A 25 6.62 -11.11 -7.48
C THR A 25 5.98 -11.49 -8.82
N GLN A 26 5.73 -10.54 -9.74
CA GLN A 26 5.29 -10.87 -11.12
C GLN A 26 6.46 -11.36 -11.99
N ASN A 27 7.67 -10.90 -11.71
CA ASN A 27 8.86 -11.38 -12.41
C ASN A 27 9.15 -12.84 -12.12
N GLU A 28 8.85 -13.37 -10.94
CA GLU A 28 9.06 -14.80 -10.65
C GLU A 28 8.12 -15.70 -11.46
N CYS A 29 6.86 -15.31 -11.66
CA CYS A 29 5.95 -16.06 -12.53
C CYS A 29 6.35 -15.99 -14.01
N LEU A 30 6.75 -14.81 -14.51
CA LEU A 30 7.19 -14.67 -15.90
C LEU A 30 8.49 -15.45 -16.16
N PHE A 31 9.42 -15.42 -15.20
CA PHE A 31 10.69 -16.15 -15.26
C PHE A 31 10.45 -17.66 -15.29
N PHE A 32 9.53 -18.18 -14.47
CA PHE A 32 9.19 -19.61 -14.46
C PHE A 32 8.58 -20.05 -15.80
N VAL A 33 7.69 -19.25 -16.40
CA VAL A 33 7.11 -19.53 -17.72
C VAL A 33 8.18 -19.54 -18.82
N HIS A 34 9.16 -18.62 -18.76
CA HIS A 34 10.27 -18.61 -19.72
C HIS A 34 11.23 -19.79 -19.55
N VAL A 35 11.60 -20.15 -18.32
CA VAL A 35 12.49 -21.30 -18.06
C VAL A 35 11.85 -22.60 -18.52
N VAL A 36 10.55 -22.82 -18.25
CA VAL A 36 9.82 -24.02 -18.71
C VAL A 36 9.77 -24.06 -20.24
N LYS A 37 9.50 -22.92 -20.91
CA LYS A 37 9.45 -22.86 -22.37
C LYS A 37 10.80 -23.17 -23.02
N VAL A 38 11.90 -22.67 -22.46
CA VAL A 38 13.26 -22.97 -22.94
C VAL A 38 13.64 -24.43 -22.70
N LEU A 39 13.27 -25.01 -21.54
CA LEU A 39 13.52 -26.42 -21.26
C LEU A 39 12.74 -27.35 -22.23
N SER A 40 11.49 -27.02 -22.54
CA SER A 40 10.69 -27.81 -23.50
C SER A 40 11.30 -27.80 -24.90
N ILE A 41 11.78 -26.65 -25.38
CA ILE A 41 12.45 -26.55 -26.69
C ILE A 41 13.77 -27.35 -26.68
N PHE A 42 14.53 -27.30 -25.59
CA PHE A 42 15.81 -28.02 -25.49
C PHE A 42 15.64 -29.54 -25.46
N LEU A 43 14.55 -30.04 -24.86
CA LEU A 43 14.20 -31.46 -24.86
C LEU A 43 13.72 -31.94 -26.24
N GLU A 44 13.09 -31.06 -27.02
CA GLU A 44 12.62 -31.36 -28.38
C GLU A 44 13.78 -31.48 -29.38
N PHE A 45 14.84 -30.68 -29.22
CA PHE A 45 16.00 -30.71 -30.12
C PHE A 45 17.00 -31.86 -29.88
N ASN A 46 17.02 -32.46 -28.69
CA ASN A 46 17.97 -33.54 -28.37
C ASN A 46 17.38 -34.95 -28.51
N SER A 47 16.14 -35.08 -28.94
CA SER A 47 15.48 -36.37 -29.11
C SER A 47 15.71 -36.91 -30.53
N PRO A 48 16.23 -38.14 -30.70
CA PRO A 48 16.36 -38.75 -32.02
C PRO A 48 14.97 -38.95 -32.64
N PRO A 49 14.82 -38.83 -33.98
CA PRO A 49 13.52 -38.94 -34.64
C PRO A 49 13.01 -40.37 -34.44
N LYS A 50 11.97 -40.51 -33.61
CA LYS A 50 11.20 -41.74 -33.47
C LYS A 50 9.79 -41.49 -33.97
N GLU A 51 9.30 -42.45 -34.73
CA GLU A 51 7.98 -42.45 -35.36
C GLU A 51 6.87 -42.00 -34.38
N PRO A 52 5.89 -41.22 -34.86
CA PRO A 52 4.90 -40.58 -33.99
C PRO A 52 4.00 -41.63 -33.36
N THR A 53 4.18 -41.88 -32.07
CA THR A 53 3.23 -42.65 -31.27
C THR A 53 2.18 -41.71 -30.69
N MET A 54 0.92 -42.07 -30.89
CA MET A 54 -0.32 -41.32 -30.63
C MET A 54 -0.55 -40.85 -29.17
N TYR A 55 0.40 -41.05 -28.26
CA TYR A 55 0.24 -40.84 -26.81
C TYR A 55 0.88 -39.56 -26.23
N GLN A 56 1.45 -38.69 -27.06
CA GLN A 56 2.27 -37.55 -26.56
C GLN A 56 1.49 -36.25 -26.29
N TRP A 57 0.18 -36.21 -26.56
CA TRP A 57 -0.64 -34.99 -26.38
C TRP A 57 -1.28 -34.86 -25.00
N THR A 58 -1.34 -35.92 -24.18
CA THR A 58 -2.05 -35.88 -22.89
C THR A 58 -1.27 -35.20 -21.78
N THR A 59 0.07 -35.15 -21.85
CA THR A 59 0.91 -34.51 -20.83
C THR A 59 0.95 -32.98 -20.93
N PHE A 60 0.61 -32.40 -22.09
CA PHE A 60 0.60 -30.95 -22.28
C PHE A 60 -0.62 -30.25 -21.63
N PHE A 61 -1.70 -30.98 -21.37
CA PHE A 61 -2.94 -30.41 -20.81
C PHE A 61 -3.02 -30.44 -19.28
N LEU A 62 -2.06 -31.05 -18.58
CA LEU A 62 -2.08 -31.17 -17.11
C LEU A 62 -1.29 -30.07 -16.36
N MET A 63 -0.63 -29.14 -17.06
CA MET A 63 0.19 -28.07 -16.44
C MET A 63 -0.52 -26.70 -16.37
N LEU A 64 -1.84 -26.64 -16.58
CA LEU A 64 -2.60 -25.38 -16.68
C LEU A 64 -3.65 -25.12 -15.57
N PRO A 65 -3.40 -25.41 -14.28
CA PRO A 65 -4.16 -24.68 -13.25
C PRO A 65 -3.31 -24.26 -12.03
N PHE A 66 -2.16 -23.60 -12.22
CA PHE A 66 -1.43 -22.95 -11.11
C PHE A 66 -1.41 -21.42 -11.18
N CYS A 67 -2.14 -20.81 -12.12
CA CYS A 67 -2.38 -19.36 -12.15
C CYS A 67 -3.81 -19.00 -11.72
N SER A 68 -4.46 -19.82 -10.89
CA SER A 68 -5.73 -19.44 -10.25
C SER A 68 -5.46 -18.92 -8.83
N LEU A 69 -5.98 -17.72 -8.56
CA LEU A 69 -6.00 -17.01 -7.28
C LEU A 69 -4.70 -16.29 -6.87
N GLY A 70 -4.18 -15.44 -7.75
CA GLY A 70 -3.75 -14.15 -7.24
C GLY A 70 -5.01 -13.34 -6.94
N GLU A 71 -5.46 -13.28 -5.68
CA GLU A 71 -6.36 -12.21 -5.27
C GLU A 71 -5.71 -10.91 -5.76
N LEU A 72 -6.40 -10.22 -6.67
CA LEU A 72 -6.02 -8.90 -7.13
C LEU A 72 -5.98 -8.04 -5.85
N GLN A 73 -4.80 -7.85 -5.26
CA GLN A 73 -4.63 -6.90 -4.16
C GLN A 73 -5.12 -5.58 -4.74
N GLU A 74 -6.28 -5.14 -4.25
CA GLU A 74 -6.88 -3.86 -4.63
C GLU A 74 -5.82 -2.82 -4.32
N ALA A 75 -5.20 -2.29 -5.38
CA ALA A 75 -4.08 -1.39 -5.27
C ALA A 75 -4.52 -0.22 -4.40
N VAL A 76 -3.66 0.17 -3.45
CA VAL A 76 -3.90 1.33 -2.58
C VAL A 76 -4.30 2.50 -3.48
N PRO A 77 -5.47 3.13 -3.28
CA PRO A 77 -5.89 4.23 -4.14
C PRO A 77 -4.87 5.37 -4.04
N ALA A 78 -4.48 5.88 -5.21
CA ALA A 78 -3.57 7.00 -5.30
C ALA A 78 -4.34 8.29 -4.95
N CYS A 79 -4.14 8.79 -3.73
CA CYS A 79 -4.62 10.12 -3.36
C CYS A 79 -3.72 11.20 -3.99
N LEU A 80 -4.27 12.38 -4.26
CA LEU A 80 -3.53 13.52 -4.83
C LEU A 80 -2.42 13.98 -3.87
N GLU A 81 -1.16 13.70 -4.22
CA GLU A 81 0.01 13.98 -3.36
C GLU A 81 0.39 15.47 -3.21
N ASN A 82 -0.40 16.39 -3.76
CA ASN A 82 -0.07 17.82 -3.83
C ASN A 82 -0.70 18.68 -2.73
N ASP A 83 -1.52 18.10 -1.85
CA ASP A 83 -2.12 18.84 -0.74
C ASP A 83 -1.26 18.72 0.53
N GLU A 84 -1.12 19.80 1.28
CA GLU A 84 -0.35 19.90 2.54
C GLU A 84 -0.75 18.83 3.57
N PHE A 85 -1.96 18.30 3.45
CA PHE A 85 -2.57 17.34 4.36
C PHE A 85 -2.55 15.90 3.82
N THR A 86 -2.05 15.67 2.61
CA THR A 86 -2.00 14.32 2.03
C THR A 86 -0.87 13.51 2.64
N LEU A 87 -1.16 12.26 2.96
CA LEU A 87 -0.20 11.32 3.52
C LEU A 87 0.84 10.90 2.46
N ASN A 88 2.08 10.66 2.89
CA ASN A 88 3.07 10.04 2.00
C ASN A 88 2.61 8.64 1.57
N GLY A 89 2.71 8.32 0.27
CA GLY A 89 2.24 7.05 -0.30
C GLY A 89 2.79 5.79 0.39
N SER A 90 4.04 5.82 0.89
CA SER A 90 4.62 4.69 1.64
C SER A 90 3.92 4.47 2.98
N ILE A 91 3.58 5.54 3.69
CA ILE A 91 2.88 5.47 4.99
C ILE A 91 1.44 5.03 4.77
N ARG A 92 0.78 5.57 3.73
CA ARG A 92 -0.57 5.18 3.31
C ARG A 92 -0.64 3.69 3.05
N SER A 93 0.25 3.18 2.22
CA SER A 93 0.31 1.76 1.87
C SER A 93 0.50 0.88 3.12
N GLN A 94 1.42 1.24 4.02
CA GLN A 94 1.64 0.49 5.25
C GLN A 94 0.43 0.48 6.21
N LEU A 95 -0.30 1.60 6.31
CA LEU A 95 -1.52 1.68 7.12
C LEU A 95 -2.65 0.88 6.48
N TYR A 96 -2.87 1.05 5.17
CA TYR A 96 -3.87 0.32 4.40
C TYR A 96 -3.67 -1.19 4.55
N ASP A 97 -2.48 -1.70 4.24
CA ASP A 97 -2.16 -3.13 4.27
C ASP A 97 -2.44 -3.77 5.63
N ARG A 98 -2.15 -3.06 6.72
CA ARG A 98 -2.36 -3.61 8.06
C ARG A 98 -3.82 -3.55 8.48
N ILE A 99 -4.56 -2.52 8.07
CA ILE A 99 -5.98 -2.37 8.39
C ILE A 99 -6.82 -3.34 7.54
N SER A 100 -6.55 -3.44 6.24
CA SER A 100 -7.23 -4.36 5.32
C SER A 100 -7.04 -5.82 5.72
N LYS A 101 -5.85 -6.20 6.22
CA LYS A 101 -5.63 -7.55 6.81
C LYS A 101 -6.48 -7.82 8.05
N LEU A 102 -6.91 -6.79 8.77
CA LEU A 102 -7.76 -6.93 9.96
C LEU A 102 -9.25 -6.91 9.62
N GLN A 103 -9.64 -6.12 8.61
CA GLN A 103 -10.98 -6.04 8.08
C GLN A 103 -10.92 -5.88 6.55
N PRO A 104 -10.94 -6.98 5.78
CA PRO A 104 -10.74 -6.96 4.31
C PRO A 104 -11.85 -6.28 3.53
N SER A 105 -12.99 -6.02 4.18
CA SER A 105 -14.15 -5.39 3.55
C SER A 105 -14.07 -3.85 3.52
N LEU A 106 -13.09 -3.26 4.22
CA LEU A 106 -12.89 -1.83 4.24
C LEU A 106 -12.27 -1.32 2.94
N LYS A 107 -12.77 -0.19 2.46
CA LYS A 107 -12.21 0.51 1.29
C LYS A 107 -11.53 1.80 1.73
N TYR A 108 -10.38 2.10 1.14
CA TYR A 108 -9.67 3.32 1.46
C TYR A 108 -10.31 4.51 0.75
N ASP A 109 -10.47 5.62 1.48
CA ASP A 109 -11.07 6.86 1.01
C ASP A 109 -10.13 8.04 1.27
N CYS A 110 -9.74 8.72 0.19
CA CYS A 110 -8.83 9.86 0.21
C CYS A 110 -9.46 11.11 0.85
N ASP A 111 -10.78 11.28 0.77
CA ASP A 111 -11.46 12.41 1.41
C ASP A 111 -11.43 12.24 2.94
N LEU A 112 -11.57 11.01 3.44
CA LEU A 112 -11.39 10.69 4.85
C LEU A 112 -9.93 10.87 5.32
N GLU A 113 -8.94 10.59 4.45
CA GLU A 113 -7.53 10.88 4.71
C GLU A 113 -7.31 12.39 4.88
N LEU A 114 -7.84 13.20 3.96
CA LEU A 114 -7.77 14.66 3.99
C LEU A 114 -8.46 15.23 5.24
N MET A 115 -9.64 14.70 5.61
CA MET A 115 -10.31 15.06 6.87
C MET A 115 -9.40 14.81 8.08
N GLY A 116 -8.67 13.69 8.10
CA GLY A 116 -7.70 13.40 9.15
C GLY A 116 -6.59 14.45 9.24
N GLY A 117 -6.10 14.94 8.10
CA GLY A 117 -5.08 15.99 8.06
C GLY A 117 -5.61 17.34 8.57
N PHE A 118 -6.84 17.71 8.22
CA PHE A 118 -7.48 18.91 8.78
C PHE A 118 -7.60 18.86 10.30
N VAL A 119 -7.87 17.69 10.89
CA VAL A 119 -7.92 17.53 12.36
C VAL A 119 -6.60 17.90 13.02
N PHE A 120 -5.47 17.62 12.40
CA PHE A 120 -4.18 18.00 12.98
C PHE A 120 -3.93 19.51 12.97
N ASN A 121 -4.44 20.22 11.94
CA ASN A 121 -4.27 21.66 11.83
C ASN A 121 -5.16 22.44 12.83
N GLU A 122 -6.46 22.10 12.90
CA GLU A 122 -7.42 22.76 13.82
C GLU A 122 -8.23 21.73 14.63
N PRO A 123 -7.63 21.09 15.66
CA PRO A 123 -8.26 19.96 16.36
C PRO A 123 -9.62 20.27 16.96
N LYS A 124 -9.77 21.45 17.57
CA LYS A 124 -11.01 21.83 18.28
C LYS A 124 -12.21 21.98 17.33
N LYS A 125 -11.99 22.59 16.17
CA LYS A 125 -13.02 22.87 15.18
C LYS A 125 -13.36 21.61 14.38
N ASN A 126 -12.34 20.85 14.00
CA ASN A 126 -12.52 19.74 13.06
C ASN A 126 -13.04 18.46 13.73
N MET A 127 -12.81 18.30 15.04
CA MET A 127 -13.39 17.19 15.80
C MET A 127 -14.92 17.26 15.92
N GLU A 128 -15.51 18.45 15.83
CA GLU A 128 -16.97 18.60 15.87
C GLU A 128 -17.64 17.97 14.64
N PHE A 129 -17.03 18.11 13.46
CA PHE A 129 -17.49 17.47 12.22
C PHE A 129 -17.38 15.94 12.26
N LEU A 130 -16.50 15.40 13.11
CA LEU A 130 -16.29 13.96 13.25
C LEU A 130 -17.16 13.30 14.32
N LYS A 131 -18.05 14.05 14.98
CA LYS A 131 -18.87 13.54 16.09
C LYS A 131 -19.73 12.32 15.73
N TYR A 132 -20.13 12.19 14.48
CA TYR A 132 -20.95 11.09 13.97
C TYR A 132 -20.14 9.99 13.27
N LYS A 133 -18.83 10.21 13.09
CA LYS A 133 -17.92 9.23 12.48
C LYS A 133 -17.17 8.49 13.57
N LYS A 134 -16.73 7.27 13.26
CA LYS A 134 -15.87 6.53 14.17
C LYS A 134 -14.43 6.98 13.94
N VAL A 135 -13.79 7.47 15.00
CA VAL A 135 -12.42 8.00 14.93
C VAL A 135 -11.51 7.21 15.85
N LEU A 136 -10.39 6.73 15.32
CA LEU A 136 -9.35 6.07 16.08
C LEU A 136 -8.11 6.95 16.10
N LEU A 137 -7.74 7.41 17.30
CA LEU A 137 -6.56 8.24 17.53
C LEU A 137 -5.50 7.45 18.27
N PHE A 138 -4.23 7.73 17.98
CA PHE A 138 -3.13 7.13 18.70
C PHE A 138 -1.88 7.98 18.64
N ASN A 139 -1.17 8.00 19.75
CA ASN A 139 -0.01 8.85 19.96
C ASN A 139 1.11 8.02 20.56
N VAL A 140 2.31 8.07 19.95
CA VAL A 140 3.50 7.39 20.45
C VAL A 140 4.66 8.38 20.52
N PHE A 141 5.26 8.50 21.70
CA PHE A 141 6.47 9.29 21.88
C PHE A 141 7.69 8.55 21.28
N GLY A 142 8.50 9.29 20.55
CA GLY A 142 9.71 8.88 19.86
C GLY A 142 10.90 8.60 20.79
N GLN A 143 10.80 8.94 22.09
CA GLN A 143 11.85 8.69 23.09
C GLN A 143 12.26 7.20 23.24
N ASN A 144 11.47 6.27 22.68
CA ASN A 144 11.79 4.84 22.66
C ASN A 144 12.40 4.34 21.32
N GLY A 145 12.89 5.25 20.46
CA GLY A 145 13.44 4.88 19.15
C GLY A 145 12.43 4.11 18.29
N ALA A 146 11.14 4.39 18.47
CA ALA A 146 10.11 3.77 17.66
C ALA A 146 10.21 4.37 16.27
N ASN A 147 10.93 3.70 15.38
CA ASN A 147 10.85 3.98 13.96
C ASN A 147 9.37 3.98 13.54
N LEU A 148 9.06 4.74 12.48
CA LEU A 148 7.70 4.89 11.98
C LEU A 148 6.97 3.55 11.82
N GLU A 149 7.68 2.53 11.33
CA GLU A 149 7.14 1.19 11.16
C GLU A 149 6.67 0.56 12.50
N ARG A 150 7.48 0.68 13.56
CA ARG A 150 7.10 0.23 14.91
C ARG A 150 5.91 1.03 15.44
N ALA A 151 5.86 2.34 15.18
CA ALA A 151 4.73 3.18 15.59
C ALA A 151 3.43 2.76 14.90
N ILE A 152 3.46 2.50 13.59
CA ILE A 152 2.33 1.95 12.82
C ILE A 152 1.91 0.56 13.34
N ARG A 153 2.88 -0.29 13.68
CA ARG A 153 2.59 -1.61 14.28
C ARG A 153 1.91 -1.46 15.65
N LEU A 154 2.37 -0.55 16.49
CA LEU A 154 1.76 -0.30 17.80
C LEU A 154 0.34 0.24 17.66
N TYR A 155 0.11 1.17 16.72
CA TYR A 155 -1.21 1.69 16.38
C TYR A 155 -2.20 0.57 16.04
N THR A 156 -1.83 -0.25 15.07
CA THR A 156 -2.69 -1.34 14.57
C THR A 156 -2.94 -2.43 15.60
N VAL A 157 -1.95 -2.73 16.45
CA VAL A 157 -2.12 -3.68 17.57
C VAL A 157 -3.08 -3.12 18.63
N TYR A 158 -2.90 -1.85 19.01
CA TYR A 158 -3.73 -1.19 20.01
C TYR A 158 -5.20 -1.16 19.60
N HIS A 159 -5.47 -0.81 18.34
CA HIS A 159 -6.84 -0.69 17.80
C HIS A 159 -7.40 -1.97 17.17
N ARG A 160 -6.67 -3.09 17.24
CA ARG A 160 -7.04 -4.35 16.55
C ARG A 160 -8.48 -4.79 16.80
N ARG A 161 -8.93 -4.71 18.06
CA ARG A 161 -10.30 -5.11 18.45
C ARG A 161 -11.36 -4.15 17.91
N ALA A 162 -11.05 -2.86 17.84
CA ALA A 162 -11.97 -1.84 17.33
C ALA A 162 -12.13 -1.95 15.81
N ILE A 163 -11.04 -2.22 15.10
CA ILE A 163 -11.01 -2.42 13.63
C ILE A 163 -11.77 -3.68 13.24
N LYS A 164 -11.55 -4.80 13.95
CA LYS A 164 -12.28 -6.05 13.66
C LYS A 164 -13.80 -5.98 13.87
N LYS A 165 -14.28 -4.98 14.60
CA LYS A 165 -15.71 -4.76 14.89
C LYS A 165 -16.37 -3.76 13.94
N LEU A 166 -15.63 -3.21 12.97
CA LEU A 166 -16.16 -2.34 11.92
C LEU A 166 -17.11 -3.13 11.02
N GLU A 167 -18.14 -2.49 10.51
CA GLU A 167 -19.12 -3.09 9.61
C GLU A 167 -18.51 -3.38 8.23
N LYS A 168 -19.15 -4.30 7.48
CA LYS A 168 -18.60 -4.85 6.22
C LYS A 168 -18.65 -3.90 5.01
N LYS A 169 -19.15 -2.68 5.16
CA LYS A 169 -19.31 -1.72 4.05
C LYS A 169 -18.73 -0.35 4.38
N GLU A 170 -17.85 -0.29 5.38
CA GLU A 170 -17.27 0.97 5.82
C GLU A 170 -16.09 1.37 4.93
N TYR A 171 -15.96 2.68 4.73
CA TYR A 171 -14.81 3.34 4.16
C TYR A 171 -13.89 3.82 5.27
N PHE A 172 -12.60 3.98 4.97
CA PHE A 172 -11.67 4.55 5.93
C PHE A 172 -10.59 5.37 5.26
N GLY A 173 -10.15 6.42 5.95
CA GLY A 173 -8.97 7.19 5.59
C GLY A 173 -8.12 7.43 6.82
N CYS A 174 -6.80 7.46 6.64
CA CYS A 174 -5.86 7.62 7.74
C CYS A 174 -4.86 8.72 7.45
N ASN A 175 -4.55 9.52 8.47
CA ASN A 175 -3.53 10.55 8.41
C ASN A 175 -2.49 10.36 9.52
N TYR A 176 -1.32 10.96 9.33
CA TYR A 176 -0.20 10.88 10.23
C TYR A 176 0.63 12.16 10.21
N ILE A 177 1.02 12.60 11.40
CA ILE A 177 1.99 13.68 11.58
C ILE A 177 3.07 13.25 12.58
N ASN A 178 4.29 13.74 12.34
CA ASN A 178 5.37 13.70 13.31
C ASN A 178 5.61 15.12 13.83
N ALA A 179 5.23 15.39 15.08
CA ALA A 179 5.44 16.69 15.71
C ALA A 179 6.08 16.47 17.08
N ASP A 180 7.14 17.21 17.40
CA ASP A 180 7.82 17.18 18.70
C ASP A 180 8.22 15.75 19.15
N ASP A 181 8.87 15.00 18.25
CA ASP A 181 9.23 13.59 18.46
C ASP A 181 8.02 12.72 18.86
N LYS A 182 6.84 13.01 18.33
CA LYS A 182 5.62 12.27 18.62
C LYS A 182 4.93 11.88 17.33
N HIS A 183 4.84 10.57 17.11
CA HIS A 183 4.05 9.98 16.05
C HIS A 183 2.57 10.04 16.43
N GLN A 184 1.78 10.77 15.65
CA GLN A 184 0.34 10.87 15.84
C GLN A 184 -0.36 10.26 14.64
N PHE A 185 -1.30 9.37 14.89
CA PHE A 185 -2.12 8.70 13.88
C PHE A 185 -3.59 9.00 14.14
N ILE A 186 -4.32 9.24 13.06
CA ILE A 186 -5.78 9.30 13.04
C ILE A 186 -6.29 8.42 11.91
N CYS A 187 -7.28 7.58 12.16
CA CYS A 187 -8.09 6.99 11.11
C CYS A 187 -9.56 7.29 11.37
N ILE A 188 -10.27 7.66 10.32
CA ILE A 188 -11.68 7.98 10.31
C ILE A 188 -12.40 6.90 9.51
N PHE A 189 -13.54 6.44 10.03
CA PHE A 189 -14.35 5.38 9.42
C PHE A 189 -15.79 5.89 9.25
N GLU A 190 -16.41 5.52 8.13
CA GLU A 190 -17.78 5.86 7.73
C GLU A 190 -18.49 4.69 7.07
#